data_AF-A0A529X591-F1
#
_entry.id   AF-A0A529X591-F1
#
_cell.length_a   1.000
_cell.length_b   1.000
_cell.length_c   1.000
_cell.angle_alpha   90.00
_cell.angle_beta   90.00
_cell.angle_gamma   90.00
#
_symmetry.space_group_name_H-M   'P 1'
#
loop_
_entity.id
_entity.type
_entity.pdbx_description
1 polymer ?
#
loop_
_entity_poly.entity_id
_entity_poly.type
_entity_poly.pdbx_seq_one_letter_code
_entity_poly.pdbx_strand_id
1 'polypeptide(L)'
;AMSDLRQIRYEAERADLVDRFIHVVEHRYGHAMAGLVERAKIALTDQSSAEVKVSLPGARFAAEITREGLEETIANDIERVATTVRQTIADAGVPASAITAVFLTGGSTAIPLAKREILSLMPQASVIEGDMFGSVGLGLALDAQRKYA
;
A
#
# COMPACT_ATOMS: atom_id res chain seq x y z
N ALA A 1 -9.29 17.92 -19.53
CA ALA A 1 -8.15 17.04 -19.20
C ALA A 1 -6.95 17.30 -20.12
N MET A 2 -6.95 16.85 -21.38
CA MET A 2 -5.77 17.05 -22.25
C MET A 2 -5.57 18.51 -22.71
N SER A 3 -6.67 19.25 -22.90
CA SER A 3 -6.65 20.71 -23.11
C SER A 3 -5.91 21.43 -21.98
N ASP A 4 -6.17 21.02 -20.75
CA ASP A 4 -5.66 21.68 -19.55
C ASP A 4 -4.17 21.40 -19.37
N LEU A 5 -3.73 20.16 -19.66
CA LEU A 5 -2.31 19.81 -19.70
C LEU A 5 -1.53 20.60 -20.75
N ARG A 6 -2.13 20.82 -21.93
CA ARG A 6 -1.51 21.64 -22.99
C ARG A 6 -1.43 23.11 -22.60
N GLN A 7 -2.40 23.63 -21.85
CA GLN A 7 -2.33 24.98 -21.30
C GLN A 7 -1.22 25.10 -20.25
N ILE A 8 -1.14 24.17 -19.29
CA ILE A 8 -0.07 24.13 -18.27
C ILE A 8 1.30 24.07 -18.94
N ARG A 9 1.45 23.30 -20.03
CA ARG A 9 2.69 23.20 -20.79
C ARG A 9 3.17 24.55 -21.34
N TYR A 10 2.26 25.45 -21.72
CA TYR A 10 2.61 26.78 -22.25
C TYR A 10 3.15 27.71 -21.16
N GLU A 11 2.64 27.57 -19.94
CA GLU A 11 2.98 28.43 -18.79
C GLU A 11 4.15 27.87 -17.95
N ALA A 12 4.47 26.58 -18.09
CA ALA A 12 5.46 25.90 -17.27
C ALA A 12 6.91 26.35 -17.60
N GLU A 13 7.67 26.67 -16.55
CA GLU A 13 9.11 26.91 -16.62
C GLU A 13 9.87 25.70 -17.24
N ARG A 14 9.37 24.49 -16.99
CA ARG A 14 9.90 23.22 -17.51
C ARG A 14 8.87 22.51 -18.38
N ALA A 15 8.59 23.10 -19.55
CA ALA A 15 7.66 22.54 -20.54
C ALA A 15 8.00 21.09 -20.96
N ASP A 16 9.29 20.72 -20.95
CA ASP A 16 9.75 19.36 -21.25
C ASP A 16 9.24 18.30 -20.26
N LEU A 17 9.09 18.65 -18.97
CA LEU A 17 8.54 17.74 -17.97
C LEU A 17 7.03 17.56 -18.14
N VAL A 18 6.33 18.62 -18.55
CA VAL A 18 4.90 18.55 -18.86
C VAL A 18 4.67 17.76 -20.15
N ASP A 19 5.52 17.91 -21.16
CA ASP A 19 5.50 17.08 -22.37
C ASP A 19 5.65 15.60 -22.04
N ARG A 20 6.58 15.25 -21.14
CA ARG A 20 6.74 13.88 -20.66
C ARG A 20 5.49 13.36 -19.96
N PHE A 21 4.83 14.19 -19.14
CA PHE A 21 3.59 13.80 -18.47
C PHE A 21 2.43 13.63 -19.45
N ILE A 22 2.27 14.55 -20.41
CA ILE A 22 1.30 14.44 -21.51
C ILE A 22 1.51 13.10 -22.24
N HIS A 23 2.77 12.75 -22.56
CA HIS A 23 3.10 11.51 -23.23
C HIS A 23 2.63 10.28 -22.44
N VAL A 24 2.87 10.26 -21.12
CA VAL A 24 2.41 9.18 -20.21
C VAL A 24 0.88 9.04 -20.22
N VAL A 25 0.16 10.16 -20.22
CA VAL A 25 -1.31 10.17 -20.22
C VAL A 25 -1.88 9.74 -21.58
N GLU A 26 -1.37 10.29 -22.68
CA GLU A 26 -1.81 9.95 -24.04
C GLU A 26 -1.62 8.46 -24.36
N HIS A 27 -0.50 7.88 -23.90
CA HIS A 27 -0.17 6.47 -24.10
C HIS A 27 -0.69 5.55 -22.99
N ARG A 28 -1.45 6.10 -22.02
CA ARG A 28 -2.10 5.36 -20.93
C ARG A 28 -1.16 4.48 -20.11
N TYR A 29 0.05 4.96 -19.83
CA TYR A 29 1.03 4.18 -19.06
C TYR A 29 0.75 4.08 -17.54
N GLY A 30 -0.44 4.49 -17.08
CA GLY A 30 -0.80 4.50 -15.66
C GLY A 30 -0.60 3.14 -14.96
N HIS A 31 -1.01 2.03 -15.59
CA HIS A 31 -0.81 0.69 -15.01
C HIS A 31 0.66 0.28 -14.91
N ALA A 32 1.48 0.59 -15.92
CA ALA A 32 2.91 0.31 -15.89
C ALA A 32 3.62 1.11 -14.79
N MET A 33 3.25 2.38 -14.64
CA MET A 33 3.72 3.26 -13.57
C MET A 33 3.30 2.74 -12.20
N ALA A 34 2.05 2.34 -12.02
CA ALA A 34 1.56 1.78 -10.77
C ALA A 34 2.34 0.51 -10.38
N GLY A 35 2.63 -0.37 -11.35
CA GLY A 35 3.45 -1.56 -11.09
C GLY A 35 4.90 -1.24 -10.71
N LEU A 36 5.48 -0.15 -11.24
CA LEU A 36 6.81 0.32 -10.85
C LEU A 36 6.82 0.88 -9.42
N VAL A 37 5.82 1.69 -9.08
CA VAL A 37 5.64 2.22 -7.72
C VAL A 37 5.37 1.10 -6.72
N GLU A 38 4.55 0.11 -7.07
CA GLU A 38 4.27 -1.04 -6.21
C GLU A 38 5.52 -1.84 -5.88
N ARG A 39 6.40 -2.09 -6.86
CA ARG A 39 7.68 -2.77 -6.62
C ARG A 39 8.57 -1.98 -5.66
N ALA A 40 8.65 -0.66 -5.83
CA ALA A 40 9.42 0.18 -4.93
C ALA A 40 8.81 0.21 -3.52
N LYS A 41 7.48 0.26 -3.40
CA LYS A 41 6.75 0.15 -2.13
C LYS A 41 7.05 -1.18 -1.41
N ILE A 42 7.06 -2.30 -2.14
CA ILE A 42 7.42 -3.61 -1.58
C ILE A 42 8.88 -3.62 -1.10
N ALA A 43 9.81 -3.03 -1.86
CA ALA A 43 11.22 -2.93 -1.43
C ALA A 43 11.38 -2.11 -0.15
N LEU A 44 10.55 -1.07 0.05
CA LEU A 44 10.52 -0.26 1.28
C LEU A 44 10.04 -1.03 2.51
N THR A 45 9.53 -2.26 2.40
CA THR A 45 9.30 -3.13 3.57
C THR A 45 10.60 -3.43 4.31
N ASP A 46 11.68 -3.69 3.58
CA ASP A 46 12.99 -4.09 4.15
C ASP A 46 14.07 -3.00 4.02
N GLN A 47 13.86 -2.00 3.15
CA GLN A 47 14.82 -0.94 2.87
C GLN A 47 14.33 0.43 3.33
N SER A 48 15.24 1.36 3.60
CA SER A 48 14.92 2.75 3.98
C SER A 48 14.61 3.64 2.77
N SER A 49 15.12 3.30 1.58
CA SER A 49 14.80 3.95 0.32
C SER A 49 14.78 2.96 -0.83
N ALA A 50 14.11 3.34 -1.92
CA ALA A 50 14.01 2.58 -3.15
C ALA A 50 13.88 3.53 -4.35
N GLU A 51 14.32 3.09 -5.53
CA GLU A 51 14.26 3.89 -6.75
C GLU A 51 13.18 3.38 -7.71
N VAL A 52 12.29 4.28 -8.14
CA VAL A 52 11.30 4.03 -9.18
C VAL A 52 11.92 4.35 -10.54
N LYS A 53 12.46 3.33 -11.22
CA LYS A 53 13.06 3.47 -12.55
C LYS A 53 12.00 3.38 -13.65
N VAL A 54 11.65 4.52 -14.23
CA VAL A 54 10.73 4.60 -15.37
C VAL A 54 11.53 4.48 -16.66
N SER A 55 11.25 3.43 -17.44
CA SER A 55 11.89 3.17 -18.74
C SER A 55 10.85 2.90 -19.82
N LEU A 56 9.91 3.83 -19.96
CA LEU A 56 8.84 3.77 -20.94
C LEU A 56 9.22 4.59 -22.19
N PRO A 57 8.68 4.27 -23.38
CA PRO A 57 8.82 5.13 -24.55
C PRO A 57 8.38 6.56 -24.20
N GLY A 58 9.15 7.57 -24.59
CA GLY A 58 8.88 8.99 -24.30
C GLY A 58 8.92 9.40 -22.81
N ALA A 59 9.18 8.47 -21.88
CA ALA A 59 9.29 8.76 -20.46
C ALA A 59 10.39 7.89 -19.82
N ARG A 60 11.60 8.44 -19.75
CA ARG A 60 12.74 7.83 -19.05
C ARG A 60 13.21 8.74 -17.93
N PHE A 61 13.13 8.26 -16.70
CA PHE A 61 13.60 8.96 -15.50
C PHE A 61 13.65 8.01 -14.31
N ALA A 62 14.28 8.44 -13.24
CA ALA A 62 14.22 7.77 -11.96
C ALA A 62 13.78 8.76 -10.88
N ALA A 63 13.10 8.24 -9.87
CA ALA A 63 12.73 8.99 -8.68
C ALA A 63 13.02 8.12 -7.45
N GLU A 64 13.73 8.68 -6.48
CA GLU A 64 13.89 8.04 -5.18
C GLU A 64 12.61 8.22 -4.36
N ILE A 65 12.20 7.15 -3.68
CA ILE A 65 11.18 7.18 -2.63
C ILE A 65 11.79 6.66 -1.34
N THR A 66 11.44 7.27 -0.21
CA THR A 66 11.92 6.85 1.10
C THR A 66 10.80 6.17 1.89
N ARG A 67 11.17 5.33 2.85
CA ARG A 67 10.23 4.73 3.79
C ARG A 67 9.48 5.80 4.56
N GLU A 68 10.20 6.82 5.03
CA GLU A 68 9.61 7.97 5.73
C GLU A 68 8.56 8.68 4.87
N GLY A 69 8.89 9.01 3.61
CA GLY A 69 7.93 9.66 2.71
C GLY A 69 6.72 8.78 2.39
N LEU A 70 6.90 7.45 2.29
CA LEU A 70 5.78 6.52 2.18
C LEU A 70 4.91 6.53 3.45
N GLU A 71 5.52 6.45 4.63
CA GLU A 71 4.83 6.46 5.92
C GLU A 71 4.02 7.73 6.11
N GLU A 72 4.59 8.90 5.79
CA GLU A 72 3.88 10.19 5.79
C GLU A 72 2.70 10.19 4.81
N THR A 73 2.89 9.68 3.59
CA THR A 73 1.85 9.66 2.55
C THR A 73 0.63 8.84 2.98
N ILE A 74 0.83 7.74 3.70
CA ILE A 74 -0.24 6.81 4.08
C ILE A 74 -0.72 7.00 5.52
N ALA A 75 -0.17 7.93 6.29
CA ALA A 75 -0.45 8.09 7.72
C ALA A 75 -1.95 8.19 8.04
N ASN A 76 -2.69 9.00 7.26
CA ASN A 76 -4.14 9.15 7.43
C ASN A 76 -4.92 7.87 7.13
N ASP A 77 -4.49 7.09 6.14
CA ASP A 77 -5.14 5.81 5.82
C ASP A 77 -4.88 4.77 6.93
N ILE A 78 -3.68 4.76 7.50
CA ILE A 78 -3.36 3.90 8.65
C ILE A 78 -4.18 4.30 9.88
N GLU A 79 -4.35 5.59 10.16
CA GLU A 79 -5.18 6.05 11.29
C GLU A 79 -6.65 5.65 11.14
N ARG A 80 -7.17 5.63 9.90
CA ARG A 80 -8.52 5.11 9.62
C ARG A 80 -8.61 3.62 9.93
N VAL A 81 -7.61 2.84 9.54
CA VAL A 81 -7.53 1.40 9.90
C VAL A 81 -7.47 1.22 11.41
N ALA A 82 -6.61 1.97 12.11
CA ALA A 82 -6.48 1.92 13.56
C ALA A 82 -7.81 2.27 14.27
N THR A 83 -8.54 3.26 13.75
CA THR A 83 -9.87 3.61 14.23
C THR A 83 -10.86 2.47 14.08
N THR A 84 -10.88 1.80 12.91
CA THR A 84 -11.72 0.61 12.69
C THR A 84 -11.36 -0.53 13.64
N VAL A 85 -10.08 -0.78 13.90
CA VAL A 85 -9.64 -1.81 14.86
C VAL A 85 -10.14 -1.46 16.27
N ARG A 86 -9.95 -0.21 16.73
CA ARG A 86 -10.46 0.23 18.05
C ARG A 86 -11.97 0.06 18.18
N GLN A 87 -12.72 0.45 17.15
CA GLN A 87 -14.18 0.27 17.14
C GLN A 87 -14.56 -1.21 17.21
N THR A 88 -13.88 -2.06 16.45
CA THR A 88 -14.14 -3.51 16.43
C THR A 88 -13.92 -4.15 17.80
N ILE A 89 -12.85 -3.74 18.51
CA ILE A 89 -12.57 -4.20 19.87
C ILE A 89 -13.67 -3.72 20.84
N ALA A 90 -14.08 -2.45 20.73
CA ALA A 90 -15.15 -1.90 21.55
C ALA A 90 -16.49 -2.62 21.34
N ASP A 91 -16.85 -2.87 20.07
CA ASP A 91 -18.09 -3.58 19.70
C ASP A 91 -18.10 -5.03 20.20
N ALA A 92 -16.92 -5.67 20.24
CA ALA A 92 -16.77 -7.02 20.79
C ALA A 92 -16.90 -7.06 22.33
N GLY A 93 -16.84 -5.92 23.02
CA GLY A 93 -16.97 -5.83 24.48
C GLY A 93 -15.83 -6.50 25.24
N VAL A 94 -14.67 -6.71 24.60
CA VAL A 94 -13.48 -7.30 25.21
C VAL A 94 -12.39 -6.26 25.42
N PRO A 95 -11.63 -6.31 26.52
CA PRO A 95 -10.47 -5.44 26.67
C PRO A 95 -9.38 -5.86 25.67
N ALA A 96 -8.61 -4.90 25.16
CA ALA A 96 -7.54 -5.18 24.20
C ALA A 96 -6.48 -6.16 24.74
N SER A 97 -6.27 -6.20 26.06
CA SER A 97 -5.38 -7.17 26.73
C SER A 97 -5.90 -8.61 26.68
N ALA A 98 -7.20 -8.84 26.47
CA ALA A 98 -7.74 -10.19 26.28
C ALA A 98 -7.47 -10.75 24.87
N ILE A 99 -6.97 -9.94 23.95
CA ILE A 99 -6.61 -10.38 22.60
C ILE A 99 -5.23 -11.02 22.67
N THR A 100 -5.17 -12.33 22.45
CA THR A 100 -3.94 -13.14 22.60
C THR A 100 -3.23 -13.42 21.28
N ALA A 101 -3.90 -13.21 20.15
CA ALA A 101 -3.34 -13.45 18.83
C ALA A 101 -3.87 -12.45 17.80
N VAL A 102 -2.97 -11.99 16.92
CA VAL A 102 -3.29 -11.19 15.72
C VAL A 102 -2.81 -11.94 14.50
N PHE A 103 -3.75 -12.24 13.60
CA PHE A 103 -3.46 -12.76 12.28
C PHE A 103 -3.45 -11.59 11.29
N LEU A 104 -2.27 -11.22 10.80
CA LEU A 104 -2.13 -10.19 9.78
C LEU A 104 -2.34 -10.84 8.40
N THR A 105 -3.32 -10.35 7.65
CA THR A 105 -3.67 -10.87 6.31
C THR A 105 -3.59 -9.77 5.26
N GLY A 106 -3.27 -10.14 4.02
CA GLY A 106 -3.14 -9.22 2.90
C GLY A 106 -1.79 -8.49 2.87
N GLY A 107 -1.24 -8.32 1.68
CA GLY A 107 0.14 -7.83 1.48
C GLY A 107 0.41 -6.44 2.07
N SER A 108 -0.59 -5.56 2.17
CA SER A 108 -0.40 -4.23 2.75
C SER A 108 -0.10 -4.24 4.25
N THR A 109 -0.44 -5.32 4.97
CA THR A 109 -0.07 -5.45 6.39
C THR A 109 1.43 -5.70 6.61
N ALA A 110 2.17 -6.02 5.55
CA ALA A 110 3.63 -6.09 5.58
C ALA A 110 4.30 -4.70 5.58
N ILE A 111 3.55 -3.62 5.39
CA ILE A 111 4.08 -2.26 5.53
C ILE A 111 4.45 -2.03 7.01
N PRO A 112 5.70 -1.61 7.31
CA PRO A 112 6.20 -1.45 8.68
C PRO A 112 5.32 -0.57 9.58
N LEU A 113 4.89 0.60 9.09
CA LEU A 113 3.96 1.49 9.79
C LEU A 113 2.63 0.78 10.08
N ALA A 114 2.03 0.13 9.09
CA ALA A 114 0.75 -0.58 9.28
C ALA A 114 0.87 -1.68 10.34
N LYS A 115 1.91 -2.51 10.26
CA LYS A 115 2.18 -3.57 11.25
C LYS A 115 2.35 -2.98 12.64
N ARG A 116 3.14 -1.91 12.79
CA ARG A 116 3.38 -1.24 14.08
C ARG A 116 2.09 -0.67 14.67
N GLU A 117 1.35 0.13 13.91
CA GLU A 117 0.14 0.82 14.42
C GLU A 117 -0.99 -0.16 14.74
N ILE A 118 -1.14 -1.25 13.98
CA ILE A 118 -2.15 -2.27 14.31
C ILE A 118 -1.78 -3.01 15.60
N LEU A 119 -0.51 -3.42 15.74
CA LEU A 119 -0.08 -4.21 16.90
C LEU A 119 0.02 -3.38 18.18
N SER A 120 0.25 -2.07 18.09
CA SER A 120 0.25 -1.18 19.26
C SER A 120 -1.11 -1.15 19.98
N LEU A 121 -2.20 -1.45 19.27
CA LEU A 121 -3.55 -1.53 19.83
C LEU A 121 -3.79 -2.79 20.66
N MET A 122 -3.00 -3.86 20.46
CA MET A 122 -3.12 -5.14 21.15
C MET A 122 -1.75 -5.66 21.63
N PRO A 123 -1.09 -4.99 22.60
CA PRO A 123 0.33 -5.24 22.92
C PRO A 123 0.62 -6.61 23.54
N GLN A 124 -0.41 -7.33 24.02
CA GLN A 124 -0.26 -8.70 24.57
C GLN A 124 -0.45 -9.79 23.52
N ALA A 125 -0.91 -9.42 22.33
CA ALA A 125 -1.22 -10.39 21.30
C ALA A 125 0.05 -10.89 20.61
N SER A 126 0.15 -12.20 20.46
CA SER A 126 1.14 -12.84 19.61
C SER A 126 0.82 -12.58 18.13
N VAL A 127 1.83 -12.25 17.33
CA VAL A 127 1.67 -12.12 15.88
C VAL A 127 1.74 -13.52 15.28
N ILE A 128 0.68 -13.94 14.59
CA ILE A 128 0.66 -15.20 13.87
C ILE A 128 0.93 -14.94 12.40
N GLU A 129 2.13 -15.31 11.97
CA GLU A 129 2.55 -15.25 10.57
C GLU A 129 1.98 -16.47 9.84
N GLY A 130 0.80 -16.30 9.23
CA GLY A 130 0.26 -17.26 8.27
C GLY A 130 0.77 -16.98 6.85
N ASP A 131 0.31 -17.77 5.88
CA ASP A 131 0.43 -17.38 4.47
C ASP A 131 -0.38 -16.09 4.25
N MET A 132 0.31 -14.95 4.27
CA MET A 132 -0.29 -13.62 4.13
C MET A 132 -1.07 -13.44 2.82
N PHE A 133 -0.81 -14.29 1.81
CA PHE A 133 -1.43 -14.22 0.50
C PHE A 133 -2.49 -15.31 0.28
N GLY A 134 -2.30 -16.51 0.84
CA GLY A 134 -3.20 -17.65 0.65
C GLY A 134 -4.09 -18.01 1.83
N SER A 135 -3.89 -17.43 3.03
CA SER A 135 -4.61 -17.83 4.26
C SER A 135 -6.14 -17.76 4.14
N VAL A 136 -6.66 -16.69 3.53
CA VAL A 136 -8.10 -16.53 3.31
C VAL A 136 -8.63 -17.59 2.33
N GLY A 137 -7.94 -17.80 1.21
CA GLY A 137 -8.33 -18.80 0.21
C GLY A 137 -8.31 -20.22 0.77
N LEU A 138 -7.29 -20.55 1.56
CA LEU A 138 -7.19 -21.83 2.26
C LEU A 138 -8.34 -22.02 3.27
N GLY A 139 -8.65 -20.98 4.05
CA GLY A 139 -9.77 -21.01 4.99
C GLY A 139 -11.11 -21.31 4.31
N LEU A 140 -11.36 -20.68 3.15
CA LEU A 140 -12.56 -20.94 2.35
C LEU A 140 -12.60 -22.38 1.79
N ALA A 141 -11.46 -22.91 1.32
CA ALA A 141 -11.38 -24.28 0.82
C ALA A 141 -11.64 -25.33 1.93
N LEU A 142 -11.09 -25.10 3.13
CA LEU A 142 -11.35 -25.96 4.30
C LEU A 142 -12.81 -25.92 4.74
N ASP A 143 -13.44 -24.74 4.72
CA ASP A 143 -14.86 -24.59 5.03
C ASP A 143 -15.75 -25.30 3.99
N ALA A 144 -15.41 -25.17 2.69
CA ALA A 144 -16.10 -25.89 1.62
C ALA A 144 -16.00 -27.41 1.80
N GLN A 145 -14.81 -27.92 2.14
CA GLN A 145 -14.63 -29.35 2.44
C GLN A 145 -15.51 -29.79 3.60
N ARG A 146 -15.63 -29.01 4.69
CA ARG A 146 -16.50 -29.37 5.82
C ARG A 146 -17.98 -29.42 5.48
N LYS A 147 -18.43 -28.58 4.54
CA LYS A 147 -19.85 -28.41 4.19
C LYS A 147 -20.32 -29.33 3.06
N TYR A 148 -19.42 -29.70 2.16
CA TYR A 148 -19.77 -30.38 0.91
C TYR A 148 -19.03 -31.72 0.69
N ALA A 149 -18.26 -32.20 1.68
CA ALA A 149 -17.68 -33.56 1.64
C ALA A 149 -18.66 -34.63 2.11
#